data_AF-A0A699SYG5-F1
#
_entry.id   AF-A0A699SYG5-F1
#
_cell.length_a   1.000
_cell.length_b   1.000
_cell.length_c   1.000
_cell.angle_alpha   90.00
_cell.angle_beta   90.00
_cell.angle_gamma   90.00
#
_symmetry.space_group_name_H-M   'P 1'
#
loop_
_entity.id
_entity.type
_entity.pdbx_description
1 polymer ?
#
loop_
_entity_poly.entity_id
_entity_poly.type
_entity_poly.pdbx_seq_one_letter_code
_entity_poly.pdbx_strand_id
1 'polypeptide(L)'
;PTNTDPNDTSRRKDDEQFGRTVTITTEDMQRKKNNVKARTTLLLSLPDEHHLRFSKYKTAKELWAAILKTFSGNKATKKRKKNILKQQYGNFKAEGSETLEQTFNRLQVIVSQLQFMDVVVEKDDLNQKFLTSLAPEWMMHTIVWRNMNDLDTMSLDDLYNHLKVYKVEVQAKSNSNS
;
A
#
# COMPACT_ATOMS: atom_id res chain seq x y z
N PRO A 1 -18.38 6.36 -97.28
CA PRO A 1 -17.42 5.71 -96.35
C PRO A 1 -18.15 5.25 -95.10
N THR A 2 -18.57 3.99 -95.19
CA THR A 2 -19.18 3.14 -94.17
C THR A 2 -18.16 2.81 -93.08
N ASN A 3 -18.59 2.72 -91.81
CA ASN A 3 -18.23 1.59 -90.96
C ASN A 3 -19.15 1.48 -89.73
N THR A 4 -19.59 0.25 -89.51
CA THR A 4 -20.61 -0.23 -88.58
C THR A 4 -19.94 -1.26 -87.65
N ASP A 5 -20.03 -1.06 -86.31
CA ASP A 5 -20.09 -2.00 -85.16
C ASP A 5 -19.14 -3.24 -85.08
N PRO A 6 -19.16 -4.15 -84.06
CA PRO A 6 -19.64 -4.13 -82.66
C PRO A 6 -18.64 -4.78 -81.64
N ASN A 7 -18.75 -4.53 -80.32
CA ASN A 7 -18.77 -5.63 -79.34
C ASN A 7 -19.15 -5.23 -77.90
N ASP A 8 -20.17 -5.94 -77.43
CA ASP A 8 -20.66 -6.21 -76.08
C ASP A 8 -19.56 -6.73 -75.13
N THR A 9 -19.64 -6.41 -73.83
CA THR A 9 -19.91 -7.40 -72.74
C THR A 9 -19.91 -6.72 -71.36
N SER A 10 -21.06 -6.80 -70.70
CA SER A 10 -21.29 -6.71 -69.26
C SER A 10 -20.15 -7.21 -68.35
N ARG A 11 -19.82 -6.44 -67.29
CA ARG A 11 -19.57 -7.01 -65.95
C ARG A 11 -19.76 -5.96 -64.84
N ARG A 12 -20.85 -6.14 -64.09
CA ARG A 12 -20.99 -5.68 -62.69
C ARG A 12 -19.85 -6.26 -61.84
N LYS A 13 -19.48 -5.56 -60.77
CA LYS A 13 -19.07 -6.02 -59.43
C LYS A 13 -18.15 -4.96 -58.82
N ASP A 14 -18.19 -4.60 -57.56
CA ASP A 14 -19.12 -4.69 -56.43
C ASP A 14 -18.55 -3.64 -55.46
N ASP A 15 -19.38 -3.18 -54.54
CA ASP A 15 -19.06 -2.21 -53.50
C ASP A 15 -17.74 -2.51 -52.77
N GLU A 16 -16.72 -1.65 -52.92
CA GLU A 16 -15.59 -1.60 -51.98
C GLU A 16 -16.04 -0.94 -50.67
N GLN A 17 -16.93 -1.64 -49.96
CA GLN A 17 -17.05 -1.49 -48.53
C GLN A 17 -15.80 -2.16 -47.92
N PHE A 18 -14.72 -1.39 -47.79
CA PHE A 18 -13.51 -1.81 -47.09
C PHE A 18 -13.83 -1.94 -45.59
N GLY A 19 -14.50 -3.03 -45.26
CA GLY A 19 -14.60 -3.55 -43.91
C GLY A 19 -13.19 -3.82 -43.44
N ARG A 20 -12.70 -2.95 -42.57
CA ARG A 20 -11.40 -3.09 -41.89
C ARG A 20 -11.43 -4.41 -41.12
N THR A 21 -10.96 -5.50 -41.72
CA THR A 21 -10.82 -6.78 -41.03
C THR A 21 -9.73 -6.58 -39.99
N VAL A 22 -10.13 -6.43 -38.73
CA VAL A 22 -9.20 -6.40 -37.60
C VAL A 22 -8.64 -7.81 -37.45
N THR A 23 -7.43 -8.03 -37.98
CA THR A 23 -6.66 -9.26 -37.76
C THR A 23 -6.36 -9.39 -36.27
N ILE A 24 -7.07 -10.29 -35.59
CA ILE A 24 -6.82 -10.62 -34.18
C ILE A 24 -5.47 -11.34 -34.11
N THR A 25 -4.51 -10.73 -33.43
CA THR A 25 -3.17 -11.29 -33.30
C THR A 25 -3.11 -12.34 -32.18
N THR A 26 -2.09 -13.21 -32.21
CA THR A 26 -1.79 -14.15 -31.11
C THR A 26 -1.60 -13.42 -29.77
N GLU A 27 -1.04 -12.21 -29.81
CA GLU A 27 -0.87 -11.35 -28.65
C GLU A 27 -2.20 -10.89 -28.06
N ASP A 28 -3.19 -10.56 -28.91
CA ASP A 28 -4.53 -10.18 -28.46
C ASP A 28 -5.25 -11.32 -27.75
N MET A 29 -5.10 -12.55 -28.25
CA MET A 29 -5.63 -13.74 -27.59
C MET A 29 -4.97 -13.96 -26.23
N GLN A 30 -3.65 -13.82 -26.15
CA GLN A 30 -2.91 -13.97 -24.89
C GLN A 30 -3.30 -12.88 -23.88
N ARG A 31 -3.47 -11.63 -24.32
CA ARG A 31 -3.93 -10.51 -23.47
C ARG A 31 -5.32 -10.78 -22.89
N LYS A 32 -6.25 -11.30 -23.70
CA LYS A 32 -7.58 -11.70 -23.24
C LYS A 32 -7.50 -12.81 -22.18
N LYS A 33 -6.69 -13.84 -22.41
CA LYS A 33 -6.47 -14.93 -21.45
C LYS A 33 -5.92 -14.43 -20.11
N ASN A 34 -4.91 -13.56 -20.16
CA ASN A 34 -4.32 -12.95 -18.96
C ASN A 34 -5.34 -12.08 -18.20
N ASN A 35 -6.15 -11.30 -18.92
CA ASN A 35 -7.20 -10.49 -18.31
C ASN A 35 -8.26 -11.35 -17.61
N VAL A 36 -8.71 -12.45 -18.22
CA VAL A 36 -9.65 -13.39 -17.59
C VAL A 36 -9.05 -13.97 -16.31
N LYS A 37 -7.80 -14.46 -16.38
CA LYS A 37 -7.11 -15.04 -15.22
C LYS A 37 -6.98 -14.03 -14.07
N ALA A 38 -6.48 -12.83 -14.36
CA ALA A 38 -6.32 -11.77 -13.36
C ALA A 38 -7.66 -11.36 -12.74
N ARG A 39 -8.72 -11.22 -13.55
CA ARG A 39 -10.05 -10.87 -13.05
C ARG A 39 -10.61 -11.94 -12.11
N THR A 40 -10.50 -13.21 -12.48
CA THR A 40 -10.96 -14.33 -11.64
C THR A 40 -10.20 -14.38 -10.33
N THR A 41 -8.86 -14.25 -10.35
CA THR A 41 -8.06 -14.20 -9.12
C THR A 41 -8.45 -13.04 -8.22
N LEU A 42 -8.67 -11.84 -8.78
CA LEU A 42 -9.13 -10.68 -8.00
C LEU A 42 -10.50 -10.91 -7.35
N LEU A 43 -11.46 -11.52 -8.06
CA LEU A 43 -12.77 -11.82 -7.48
C LEU A 43 -12.67 -12.83 -6.33
N LEU A 44 -11.91 -13.91 -6.52
CA LEU A 44 -11.72 -14.95 -5.49
C LEU A 44 -10.94 -14.45 -4.26
N SER A 45 -10.16 -13.37 -4.38
CA SER A 45 -9.47 -12.76 -3.24
C SER A 45 -10.37 -11.91 -2.34
N LEU A 46 -11.59 -11.62 -2.78
CA LEU A 46 -12.56 -10.84 -2.01
C LEU A 46 -13.48 -11.78 -1.20
N PRO A 47 -13.99 -11.35 -0.03
CA PRO A 47 -15.12 -12.00 0.62
C PRO A 47 -16.34 -12.13 -0.30
N ASP A 48 -17.10 -13.22 -0.18
CA ASP A 48 -18.25 -13.54 -1.04
C ASP A 48 -19.31 -12.42 -1.07
N GLU A 49 -19.49 -11.73 0.05
CA GLU A 49 -20.39 -10.57 0.18
C GLU A 49 -20.08 -9.43 -0.81
N HIS A 50 -18.86 -9.35 -1.32
CA HIS A 50 -18.44 -8.33 -2.27
C HIS A 50 -18.54 -8.80 -3.72
N HIS A 51 -18.63 -10.11 -3.99
CA HIS A 51 -18.52 -10.67 -5.36
C HIS A 51 -19.58 -10.11 -6.30
N LEU A 52 -20.85 -10.09 -5.89
CA LEU A 52 -21.96 -9.63 -6.73
C LEU A 52 -21.79 -8.16 -7.14
N ARG A 53 -21.25 -7.32 -6.24
CA ARG A 53 -20.99 -5.90 -6.51
C ARG A 53 -19.90 -5.69 -7.55
N PHE A 54 -18.89 -6.57 -7.56
CA PHE A 54 -17.70 -6.47 -8.41
C PHE A 54 -17.77 -7.31 -9.70
N SER A 55 -18.71 -8.25 -9.80
CA SER A 55 -18.88 -9.11 -10.97
C SER A 55 -19.20 -8.34 -12.26
N LYS A 56 -19.83 -7.17 -12.15
CA LYS A 56 -20.21 -6.31 -13.29
C LYS A 56 -19.02 -5.74 -14.10
N TYR A 57 -17.82 -5.68 -13.52
CA TYR A 57 -16.63 -5.14 -14.22
C TYR A 57 -16.06 -6.20 -15.16
N LYS A 58 -15.86 -5.85 -16.44
CA LYS A 58 -15.53 -6.81 -17.50
C LYS A 58 -14.03 -7.11 -17.59
N THR A 59 -13.21 -6.15 -17.19
CA THR A 59 -11.74 -6.28 -17.22
C THR A 59 -11.15 -6.31 -15.82
N ALA A 60 -9.99 -6.95 -15.67
CA ALA A 60 -9.24 -6.96 -14.42
C ALA A 60 -8.85 -5.53 -14.00
N LYS A 61 -8.55 -4.66 -14.97
CA LYS A 61 -8.21 -3.25 -14.74
C LYS A 61 -9.38 -2.46 -14.16
N GLU A 62 -10.58 -2.58 -14.74
CA GLU A 62 -11.79 -1.93 -14.22
C GLU A 62 -12.15 -2.46 -12.83
N LEU A 63 -12.08 -3.78 -12.64
CA LEU A 63 -12.32 -4.42 -11.35
C LEU A 63 -11.37 -3.88 -10.28
N TRP A 64 -10.06 -3.87 -10.55
CA TRP A 64 -9.05 -3.34 -9.64
C TRP A 64 -9.31 -1.87 -9.29
N ALA A 65 -9.58 -1.02 -10.29
CA ALA A 65 -9.91 0.38 -10.06
C ALA A 65 -11.17 0.56 -9.19
N ALA A 66 -12.18 -0.30 -9.37
CA ALA A 66 -13.39 -0.27 -8.56
C ALA A 66 -13.18 -0.75 -7.12
N ILE A 67 -12.36 -1.79 -6.93
CA ILE A 67 -11.95 -2.28 -5.60
C ILE A 67 -11.23 -1.14 -4.87
N LEU A 68 -10.23 -0.52 -5.51
CA LEU A 68 -9.53 0.64 -4.95
C LEU A 68 -10.49 1.79 -4.63
N LYS A 69 -11.41 2.12 -5.54
CA LYS A 69 -12.39 3.19 -5.29
C LYS A 69 -13.31 2.88 -4.10
N THR A 70 -13.68 1.62 -3.91
CA THR A 70 -14.60 1.19 -2.84
C THR A 70 -13.92 1.11 -1.49
N PHE A 71 -12.75 0.47 -1.41
CA PHE A 71 -12.10 0.13 -0.14
C PHE A 71 -10.96 1.07 0.24
N SER A 72 -10.31 1.71 -0.73
CA SER A 72 -9.22 2.64 -0.38
C SER A 72 -9.74 3.99 0.14
N GLY A 73 -11.06 4.22 0.15
CA GLY A 73 -11.65 5.50 0.50
C GLY A 73 -11.42 6.57 -0.58
N ASN A 74 -12.14 7.68 -0.48
CA ASN A 74 -11.95 8.82 -1.38
C ASN A 74 -10.69 9.62 -1.00
N LYS A 75 -10.26 10.55 -1.87
CA LYS A 75 -9.06 11.37 -1.62
C LYS A 75 -9.12 12.11 -0.27
N ALA A 76 -10.31 12.57 0.13
CA ALA A 76 -10.50 13.30 1.39
C ALA A 76 -10.36 12.39 2.62
N THR A 77 -10.93 11.17 2.60
CA THR A 77 -10.80 10.22 3.71
C THR A 77 -9.36 9.71 3.83
N LYS A 78 -8.67 9.46 2.71
CA LYS A 78 -7.23 9.17 2.71
C LYS A 78 -6.43 10.31 3.34
N LYS A 79 -6.67 11.55 2.91
CA LYS A 79 -5.98 12.73 3.47
C LYS A 79 -6.26 12.89 4.97
N ARG A 80 -7.52 12.73 5.41
CA ARG A 80 -7.89 12.76 6.82
C ARG A 80 -7.17 11.67 7.61
N LYS A 81 -7.17 10.42 7.15
CA LYS A 81 -6.46 9.30 7.81
C LYS A 81 -4.96 9.57 7.91
N LYS A 82 -4.34 10.09 6.83
CA LYS A 82 -2.92 10.48 6.82
C LYS A 82 -2.61 11.51 7.90
N ASN A 83 -3.46 12.52 8.03
CA ASN A 83 -3.30 13.57 9.03
C ASN A 83 -3.47 13.04 10.47
N ILE A 84 -4.45 12.16 10.70
CA ILE A 84 -4.66 11.51 12.00
C ILE A 84 -3.41 10.68 12.38
N LEU A 85 -2.87 9.89 11.46
CA LEU A 85 -1.67 9.10 11.73
C LEU A 85 -0.44 9.97 12.02
N LYS A 86 -0.26 11.06 11.26
CA LYS A 86 0.81 12.04 11.55
C LYS A 86 0.65 12.66 12.93
N GLN A 87 -0.59 12.97 13.33
CA GLN A 87 -0.87 13.51 14.67
C GLN A 87 -0.61 12.46 15.76
N GLN A 88 -1.03 11.20 15.55
CA GLN A 88 -0.77 10.09 16.46
C GLN A 88 0.73 9.86 16.63
N TYR A 89 1.49 9.87 15.55
CA TYR A 89 2.95 9.76 15.58
C TYR A 89 3.61 10.95 16.27
N GLY A 90 3.18 12.18 15.95
CA GLY A 90 3.71 13.40 16.55
C GLY A 90 3.53 13.42 18.06
N ASN A 91 2.34 13.03 18.53
CA ASN A 91 1.94 13.01 19.94
C ASN A 91 2.23 11.67 20.63
N PHE A 92 2.90 10.73 19.96
CA PHE A 92 3.12 9.40 20.48
C PHE A 92 3.92 9.45 21.80
N LYS A 93 3.41 8.79 22.83
CA LYS A 93 4.06 8.60 24.14
C LYS A 93 3.54 7.30 24.75
N ALA A 94 4.31 6.70 25.65
CA ALA A 94 3.89 5.60 26.48
C ALA A 94 2.65 6.01 27.30
N GLU A 95 1.65 5.13 27.33
CA GLU A 95 0.37 5.36 28.00
C GLU A 95 0.30 4.58 29.31
N GLY A 96 -0.03 5.24 30.41
CA GLY A 96 -0.25 4.60 31.71
C GLY A 96 0.93 3.72 32.15
N SER A 97 0.67 2.43 32.32
CA SER A 97 1.66 1.41 32.71
C SER A 97 2.07 0.51 31.53
N GLU A 98 2.11 1.06 30.30
CA GLU A 98 2.64 0.36 29.13
C GLU A 98 4.08 -0.11 29.37
N THR A 99 4.34 -1.36 29.04
CA THR A 99 5.70 -1.90 29.01
C THR A 99 6.46 -1.44 27.76
N LEU A 100 7.79 -1.51 27.79
CA LEU A 100 8.66 -1.22 26.64
C LEU A 100 8.18 -1.91 25.34
N GLU A 101 7.79 -3.19 25.45
CA GLU A 101 7.31 -4.01 24.33
C GLU A 101 5.96 -3.52 23.79
N GLN A 102 5.04 -3.13 24.67
CA GLN A 102 3.74 -2.57 24.25
C GLN A 102 3.93 -1.24 23.52
N THR A 103 4.76 -0.34 24.07
CA THR A 103 5.08 0.95 23.43
C THR A 103 5.76 0.72 22.08
N PHE A 104 6.73 -0.20 22.00
CA PHE A 104 7.40 -0.56 20.75
C PHE A 104 6.42 -1.05 19.68
N ASN A 105 5.58 -2.05 20.02
CA ASN A 105 4.61 -2.62 19.08
C ASN A 105 3.61 -1.56 18.58
N ARG A 106 3.15 -0.67 19.47
CA ARG A 106 2.20 0.38 19.11
C ARG A 106 2.82 1.42 18.17
N LEU A 107 4.10 1.78 18.38
CA LEU A 107 4.85 2.64 17.46
C LEU A 107 5.03 1.97 16.09
N GLN A 108 5.44 0.70 16.05
CA GLN A 108 5.60 -0.05 14.80
C GLN A 108 4.31 -0.08 13.97
N VAL A 109 3.15 -0.25 14.61
CA VAL A 109 1.85 -0.19 13.93
C VAL A 109 1.62 1.17 13.27
N ILE A 110 1.89 2.27 13.98
CA ILE A 110 1.71 3.63 13.44
C ILE A 110 2.66 3.86 12.25
N VAL A 111 3.93 3.48 12.38
CA VAL A 111 4.94 3.65 11.32
C VAL A 111 4.61 2.83 10.09
N SER A 112 4.20 1.57 10.26
CA SER A 112 3.78 0.70 9.16
C SER A 112 2.61 1.29 8.39
N GLN A 113 1.63 1.87 9.10
CA GLN A 113 0.50 2.55 8.48
C GLN A 113 0.89 3.86 7.78
N LEU A 114 1.85 4.61 8.32
CA LEU A 114 2.39 5.80 7.67
C LEU A 114 3.12 5.46 6.36
N GLN A 115 3.99 4.45 6.38
CA GLN A 115 4.70 3.95 5.20
C GLN A 115 3.73 3.45 4.13
N PHE A 116 2.68 2.71 4.53
CA PHE A 116 1.59 2.30 3.62
C PHE A 116 0.86 3.49 2.96
N MET A 117 0.93 4.68 3.56
CA MET A 117 0.34 5.92 3.04
C MET A 117 1.36 6.85 2.37
N ASP A 118 2.48 6.29 1.91
CA ASP A 118 3.57 7.00 1.28
C ASP A 118 4.07 8.18 2.14
N VAL A 119 4.24 7.93 3.45
CA VAL A 119 4.93 8.83 4.36
C VAL A 119 6.27 8.19 4.71
N VAL A 120 7.34 8.83 4.29
CA VAL A 120 8.70 8.47 4.71
C VAL A 120 8.85 8.90 6.17
N VAL A 121 9.28 7.95 7.01
CA VAL A 121 9.69 8.18 8.39
C VAL A 121 11.17 7.87 8.42
N GLU A 122 11.99 8.90 8.68
CA GLU A 122 13.44 8.75 8.73
C GLU A 122 13.82 7.86 9.92
N LYS A 123 14.88 7.07 9.73
CA LYS A 123 15.32 6.08 10.72
C LYS A 123 15.73 6.74 12.04
N ASP A 124 16.50 7.82 11.94
CA ASP A 124 16.91 8.62 13.09
C ASP A 124 15.69 9.23 13.81
N ASP A 125 14.77 9.88 13.08
CA ASP A 125 13.53 10.44 13.66
C ASP A 125 12.71 9.36 14.38
N LEU A 126 12.62 8.16 13.81
CA LEU A 126 11.95 7.03 14.44
C LEU A 126 12.62 6.58 15.74
N ASN A 127 13.95 6.45 15.75
CA ASN A 127 14.70 6.04 16.93
C ASN A 127 14.61 7.10 18.03
N GLN A 128 14.75 8.38 17.67
CA GLN A 128 14.56 9.52 18.58
C GLN A 128 13.13 9.57 19.13
N LYS A 129 12.13 9.35 18.27
CA LYS A 129 10.72 9.29 18.68
C LYS A 129 10.53 8.17 19.70
N PHE A 130 11.01 6.96 19.41
CA PHE A 130 10.86 5.83 20.33
C PHE A 130 11.45 6.14 21.71
N LEU A 131 12.71 6.60 21.75
CA LEU A 131 13.40 6.97 22.99
C LEU A 131 12.66 8.06 23.78
N THR A 132 12.25 9.15 23.12
CA THR A 132 11.57 10.28 23.78
C THR A 132 10.12 9.98 24.20
N SER A 133 9.55 8.92 23.66
CA SER A 133 8.20 8.46 23.97
C SER A 133 8.14 7.41 25.08
N LEU A 134 9.27 6.88 25.57
CA LEU A 134 9.28 5.91 26.66
C LEU A 134 8.78 6.52 27.98
N ALA A 135 8.32 5.64 28.87
CA ALA A 135 7.91 6.01 30.21
C ALA A 135 9.09 6.58 31.03
N PRO A 136 8.83 7.43 32.04
CA PRO A 136 9.88 8.15 32.78
C PRO A 136 10.94 7.24 33.43
N GLU A 137 10.59 5.99 33.74
CA GLU A 137 11.54 5.03 34.32
C GLU A 137 12.72 4.71 33.37
N TRP A 138 12.55 4.94 32.06
CA TRP A 138 13.58 4.77 31.04
C TRP A 138 14.45 6.01 30.82
N MET A 139 14.25 7.10 31.57
CA MET A 139 14.91 8.40 31.34
C MET A 139 16.44 8.29 31.24
N MET A 140 17.09 7.57 32.16
CA MET A 140 18.55 7.43 32.17
C MET A 140 19.06 6.75 30.89
N HIS A 141 18.42 5.65 30.46
CA HIS A 141 18.75 4.96 29.21
C HIS A 141 18.52 5.86 28.00
N THR A 142 17.43 6.64 28.01
CA THR A 142 17.09 7.58 26.95
C THR A 142 18.15 8.67 26.77
N ILE A 143 18.76 9.14 27.85
CA ILE A 143 19.85 10.15 27.81
C ILE A 143 21.13 9.51 27.25
N VAL A 144 21.50 8.32 27.73
CA VAL A 144 22.72 7.62 27.28
C VAL A 144 22.65 7.30 25.78
N TRP A 145 21.54 6.71 25.33
CA TRP A 145 21.36 6.29 23.94
C TRP A 145 21.31 7.46 22.96
N ARG A 146 20.75 8.61 23.36
CA ARG A 146 20.74 9.81 22.51
C ARG A 146 22.12 10.37 22.20
N ASN A 147 23.11 10.07 23.03
CA ASN A 147 24.49 10.52 22.85
C ASN A 147 25.35 9.47 22.12
N MET A 148 24.79 8.34 21.72
CA MET A 148 25.51 7.32 20.97
C MET A 148 25.53 7.65 19.47
N ASN A 149 26.70 7.47 18.85
CA ASN A 149 26.97 7.88 17.47
C ASN A 149 26.36 6.96 16.42
N ASP A 150 25.81 5.81 16.81
CA ASP A 150 25.27 4.79 15.91
C ASP A 150 23.74 4.86 15.77
N LEU A 151 23.08 5.76 16.52
CA LEU A 151 21.62 5.83 16.61
C LEU A 151 20.95 6.13 15.26
N ASP A 152 21.61 6.90 14.39
CA ASP A 152 21.13 7.25 13.05
C ASP A 152 21.23 6.06 12.06
N THR A 153 22.21 5.18 12.28
CA THR A 153 22.45 3.99 11.44
C THR A 153 21.72 2.73 11.92
N MET A 154 21.36 2.65 13.22
CA MET A 154 20.78 1.47 13.86
C MET A 154 19.29 1.27 13.53
N SER A 155 18.81 0.03 13.39
CA SER A 155 17.37 -0.25 13.23
C SER A 155 16.58 -0.05 14.52
N LEU A 156 15.29 0.24 14.39
CA LEU A 156 14.41 0.34 15.56
C LEU A 156 14.37 -0.98 16.34
N ASP A 157 14.43 -2.11 15.65
CA ASP A 157 14.48 -3.44 16.25
C ASP A 157 15.78 -3.66 17.04
N ASP A 158 16.94 -3.26 16.49
CA ASP A 158 18.22 -3.34 17.19
C ASP A 158 18.20 -2.48 18.46
N LEU A 159 17.73 -1.23 18.35
CA LEU A 159 17.58 -0.32 19.49
C LEU A 159 16.68 -0.90 20.58
N TYR A 160 15.54 -1.47 20.18
CA TYR A 160 14.64 -2.17 21.11
C TYR A 160 15.32 -3.34 21.80
N ASN A 161 16.05 -4.18 21.05
CA ASN A 161 16.76 -5.33 21.61
C ASN A 161 17.83 -4.90 22.61
N HIS A 162 18.54 -3.81 22.34
CA HIS A 162 19.48 -3.23 23.30
C HIS A 162 18.81 -2.77 24.59
N LEU A 163 17.69 -2.04 24.49
CA LEU A 163 16.94 -1.58 25.66
C LEU A 163 16.33 -2.75 26.45
N LYS A 164 15.92 -3.82 25.77
CA LYS A 164 15.29 -4.99 26.36
C LYS A 164 16.15 -5.65 27.44
N VAL A 165 17.49 -5.61 27.30
CA VAL A 165 18.43 -6.17 28.28
C VAL A 165 18.30 -5.50 29.65
N TYR A 166 17.95 -4.21 29.68
CA TYR A 166 17.83 -3.43 30.92
C TYR A 166 16.45 -3.49 31.57
N LYS A 167 15.50 -4.24 31.01
CA LYS A 167 14.11 -4.30 31.48
C LYS A 167 13.98 -4.64 32.96
N VAL A 168 14.76 -5.62 33.44
CA VAL A 168 14.72 -6.07 34.84
C VAL A 168 15.26 -4.99 35.78
N GLU A 169 16.34 -4.32 35.40
CA GLU A 169 16.95 -3.24 36.18
C GLU A 169 16.01 -2.04 36.30
N VAL A 170 15.40 -1.63 35.18
CA VAL A 170 14.44 -0.52 35.16
C VAL A 170 13.25 -0.82 36.07
N GLN A 171 12.66 -2.02 35.97
CA GLN A 171 11.52 -2.42 36.79
C GLN A 171 11.85 -2.48 38.30
N ALA A 172 13.05 -2.97 38.66
CA ALA A 172 13.48 -3.00 40.06
C ALA A 172 13.63 -1.58 40.66
N LYS A 173 14.13 -0.63 39.85
CA LYS A 173 14.25 0.79 40.24
C LYS A 173 12.89 1.49 40.34
N SER A 174 11.93 1.15 39.50
CA SER A 174 10.56 1.68 39.59
C SER A 174 9.89 1.28 40.90
N ASN A 175 10.02 0.01 41.29
CA ASN A 175 9.37 -0.53 42.49
C ASN A 175 10.01 -0.05 43.80
N SER A 176 11.28 0.37 43.78
CA SER A 176 11.98 0.89 44.96
C SER A 176 11.76 2.38 45.19
N ASN A 177 11.29 3.11 44.18
CA ASN A 177 10.98 4.54 44.24
C ASN A 177 9.47 4.81 44.42
N SER A 178 8.67 3.75 44.59
CA SER A 178 7.20 3.80 44.75
C SER A 178 6.80 3.59 46.20
#